data_AF-A0A5K1K6K6-F1
#
_entry.id   AF-A0A5K1K6K6-F1
#
_cell.length_a   1.000
_cell.length_b   1.000
_cell.length_c   1.000
_cell.angle_alpha   90.00
_cell.angle_beta   90.00
_cell.angle_gamma   90.00
#
_symmetry.space_group_name_H-M   'P 1'
#
loop_
_entity.id
_entity.type
_entity.pdbx_description
1 polymer ?
#
loop_
_entity_poly.entity_id
_entity_poly.type
_entity_poly.pdbx_seq_one_letter_code
_entity_poly.pdbx_strand_id
1 'polypeptide(L)'
;MHPVLQGYNVIALSFLTLRGAVDQASNWASLPAAQKTSKKNEYHKAGIKIIASAFGSTDLPTTSGANAVNTANTMAKWVKSNGIDGIDVDYEDLTAMNKGDGKAEKWVSDFTTALRKTLPKGQYILSHAPLAPWLAPNNQFKAGAYVKINKNVGSLIDWYNVQFYNQGIYTTCESLISKSGGAFPGSSLLEIPKHGIPLSKLVIGKPATAADASNGFMTPATLASCVNQAHAKGWKGGLMVWQYPHADASWIKSAKGEAF
;
A
#
# COMPACT_ATOMS: atom_id res chain seq x y z
N MET A 1 -13.71 1.29 -16.84
CA MET A 1 -12.24 1.43 -16.63
C MET A 1 -11.73 2.57 -17.48
N HIS A 2 -10.84 3.38 -16.90
CA HIS A 2 -10.38 4.64 -17.47
C HIS A 2 -9.30 4.45 -18.55
N PRO A 3 -8.97 5.49 -19.32
CA PRO A 3 -7.76 5.52 -20.15
C PRO A 3 -6.50 5.31 -19.28
N VAL A 4 -5.42 4.86 -19.92
CA VAL A 4 -4.10 4.73 -19.30
C VAL A 4 -3.71 6.00 -18.54
N LEU A 5 -3.31 5.84 -17.27
CA LEU A 5 -2.86 6.93 -16.41
C LEU A 5 -1.36 7.18 -16.59
N GLN A 6 -1.02 8.13 -17.47
CA GLN A 6 0.37 8.52 -17.70
C GLN A 6 1.05 8.95 -16.40
N GLY A 7 2.32 8.55 -16.22
CA GLY A 7 3.10 8.83 -15.01
C GLY A 7 2.94 7.81 -13.89
N TYR A 8 2.01 6.87 -14.00
CA TYR A 8 1.85 5.73 -13.09
C TYR A 8 2.46 4.47 -13.70
N ASN A 9 2.93 3.56 -12.84
CA ASN A 9 3.44 2.25 -13.23
C ASN A 9 2.63 1.09 -12.60
N VAL A 10 1.78 1.36 -11.62
CA VAL A 10 0.88 0.40 -10.99
C VAL A 10 -0.47 1.07 -10.72
N ILE A 11 -1.56 0.36 -10.99
CA ILE A 11 -2.90 0.71 -10.50
C ILE A 11 -3.42 -0.41 -9.60
N ALA A 12 -3.93 -0.05 -8.42
CA ALA A 12 -4.52 -0.99 -7.48
C ALA A 12 -6.05 -0.86 -7.48
N LEU A 13 -6.73 -1.98 -7.76
CA LEU A 13 -8.19 -2.05 -7.80
C LEU A 13 -8.72 -2.26 -6.38
N SER A 14 -9.26 -1.21 -5.77
CA SER A 14 -10.09 -1.29 -4.57
C SER A 14 -11.38 -2.05 -4.86
N PHE A 15 -11.86 -3.01 -4.07
CA PHE A 15 -11.11 -3.80 -3.10
C PHE A 15 -11.47 -5.29 -3.26
N LEU A 16 -10.57 -6.16 -2.83
CA LEU A 16 -10.83 -7.59 -2.65
C LEU A 16 -10.96 -7.88 -1.15
N THR A 17 -12.19 -8.11 -0.69
CA THR A 17 -12.51 -8.29 0.73
C THR A 17 -12.73 -9.77 1.07
N LEU A 18 -12.91 -10.10 2.36
CA LEU A 18 -13.35 -11.41 2.83
C LEU A 18 -14.67 -11.87 2.19
N ARG A 19 -15.53 -10.93 1.76
CA ARG A 19 -16.82 -11.22 1.11
C ARG A 19 -16.73 -11.26 -0.42
N GLY A 20 -15.55 -11.06 -0.98
CA GLY A 20 -15.30 -11.03 -2.42
C GLY A 20 -14.92 -9.64 -2.93
N ALA A 21 -14.89 -9.50 -4.26
CA ALA A 21 -14.52 -8.26 -4.91
C ALA A 21 -15.65 -7.22 -4.78
N VAL A 22 -15.28 -6.00 -4.43
CA VAL A 22 -16.15 -4.82 -4.36
C VAL A 22 -15.53 -3.68 -5.18
N ASP A 23 -16.27 -2.59 -5.37
CA ASP A 23 -15.82 -1.38 -6.05
C ASP A 23 -15.12 -1.65 -7.41
N GLN A 24 -13.92 -1.12 -7.64
CA GLN A 24 -13.15 -1.30 -8.87
C GLN A 24 -12.71 -2.75 -9.12
N ALA A 25 -12.46 -3.55 -8.08
CA ALA A 25 -12.18 -4.97 -8.25
C ALA A 25 -13.41 -5.72 -8.77
N SER A 26 -14.61 -5.36 -8.29
CA SER A 26 -15.88 -5.92 -8.81
C SER A 26 -16.15 -5.48 -10.26
N ASN A 27 -15.89 -4.20 -10.56
CA ASN A 27 -15.98 -3.66 -11.93
C ASN A 27 -15.08 -4.43 -12.89
N TRP A 28 -13.83 -4.73 -12.48
CA TRP A 28 -12.95 -5.57 -13.28
C TRP A 28 -13.47 -6.99 -13.41
N ALA A 29 -13.88 -7.62 -12.31
CA ALA A 29 -14.37 -9.00 -12.30
C ALA A 29 -15.54 -9.20 -13.27
N SER A 30 -16.39 -8.18 -13.40
CA SER A 30 -17.58 -8.18 -14.26
C SER A 30 -17.28 -8.03 -15.76
N LEU A 31 -16.05 -7.64 -16.14
CA LEU A 31 -15.68 -7.52 -17.56
C LEU A 31 -15.63 -8.91 -18.23
N PRO A 32 -16.08 -9.02 -19.50
CA PRO A 32 -15.82 -10.20 -20.32
C PRO A 32 -14.32 -10.49 -20.46
N ALA A 33 -13.95 -11.76 -20.60
CA ALA A 33 -12.55 -12.19 -20.69
C ALA A 33 -11.75 -11.43 -21.77
N ALA A 34 -12.32 -11.26 -22.96
CA ALA A 34 -11.69 -10.51 -24.05
C ALA A 34 -11.44 -9.03 -23.69
N GLN A 35 -12.34 -8.40 -22.94
CA GLN A 35 -12.16 -7.01 -22.50
C GLN A 35 -11.09 -6.90 -21.42
N LYS A 36 -11.01 -7.85 -20.48
CA LYS A 36 -9.91 -7.93 -19.50
C LYS A 36 -8.56 -8.03 -20.21
N THR A 37 -8.44 -8.93 -21.19
CA THR A 37 -7.21 -9.10 -22.00
C THR A 37 -6.84 -7.83 -22.75
N SER A 38 -7.80 -7.23 -23.47
CA SER A 38 -7.55 -5.99 -24.24
C SER A 38 -7.09 -4.84 -23.34
N LYS A 39 -7.79 -4.62 -22.21
CA LYS A 39 -7.47 -3.56 -21.25
C LYS A 39 -6.12 -3.80 -20.56
N LYS A 40 -5.82 -5.05 -20.20
CA LYS A 40 -4.52 -5.42 -19.64
C LYS A 40 -3.39 -5.12 -20.63
N ASN A 41 -3.56 -5.49 -21.90
CA ASN A 41 -2.56 -5.22 -22.95
C ASN A 41 -2.35 -3.71 -23.15
N GLU A 42 -3.41 -2.91 -23.11
CA GLU A 42 -3.34 -1.44 -23.18
C GLU A 42 -2.48 -0.87 -22.05
N TYR A 43 -2.74 -1.28 -20.81
CA TYR A 43 -1.97 -0.84 -19.64
C TYR A 43 -0.52 -1.33 -19.68
N HIS A 44 -0.29 -2.59 -20.06
CA HIS A 44 1.05 -3.17 -20.17
C HIS A 44 1.88 -2.48 -21.26
N LYS A 45 1.27 -2.11 -22.39
CA LYS A 45 1.95 -1.33 -23.45
C LYS A 45 2.43 0.02 -22.95
N ALA A 46 1.74 0.59 -21.96
CA ALA A 46 2.14 1.83 -21.29
C ALA A 46 3.07 1.60 -20.08
N GLY A 47 3.51 0.36 -19.82
CA GLY A 47 4.37 0.03 -18.67
C GLY A 47 3.62 -0.03 -17.33
N ILE A 48 2.29 -0.10 -17.34
CA ILE A 48 1.47 -0.10 -16.13
C ILE A 48 1.01 -1.52 -15.79
N LYS A 49 1.18 -1.92 -14.53
CA LYS A 49 0.63 -3.17 -13.98
C LYS A 49 -0.69 -2.91 -13.27
N ILE A 50 -1.59 -3.88 -13.34
CA ILE A 50 -2.90 -3.84 -12.66
C ILE A 50 -2.87 -4.85 -11.53
N ILE A 51 -3.05 -4.41 -10.28
CA ILE A 51 -3.11 -5.26 -9.10
C ILE A 51 -4.47 -5.10 -8.39
N ALA A 52 -4.86 -6.04 -7.54
CA ALA A 52 -5.99 -5.85 -6.62
C ALA A 52 -5.51 -5.31 -5.28
N SER A 53 -6.23 -4.37 -4.66
CA SER A 53 -5.99 -4.01 -3.26
C SER A 53 -6.88 -4.88 -2.36
N ALA A 54 -6.29 -5.62 -1.43
CA ALA A 54 -7.01 -6.48 -0.50
C ALA A 54 -7.40 -5.71 0.76
N PHE A 55 -8.60 -5.96 1.26
CA PHE A 55 -9.17 -5.38 2.48
C PHE A 55 -9.55 -3.89 2.36
N GLY A 56 -8.74 -2.98 2.91
CA GLY A 56 -9.12 -1.60 3.24
C GLY A 56 -9.74 -1.47 4.64
N SER A 57 -10.00 -0.22 5.04
CA SER A 57 -10.39 0.17 6.41
C SER A 57 -11.63 -0.51 7.01
N THR A 58 -12.51 -1.10 6.18
CA THR A 58 -13.78 -1.70 6.62
C THR A 58 -13.75 -3.23 6.72
N ASP A 59 -12.69 -3.88 6.27
CA ASP A 59 -12.56 -5.34 6.31
C ASP A 59 -11.50 -5.73 7.34
N LEU A 60 -11.93 -6.39 8.43
CA LEU A 60 -11.14 -6.58 9.66
C LEU A 60 -10.81 -8.06 9.89
N PRO A 61 -9.91 -8.65 9.10
CA PRO A 61 -9.84 -10.11 8.98
C PRO A 61 -9.29 -10.83 10.21
N THR A 62 -8.47 -10.18 11.03
CA THR A 62 -7.97 -10.81 12.26
C THR A 62 -9.02 -10.72 13.37
N THR A 63 -9.67 -9.56 13.50
CA THR A 63 -10.74 -9.31 14.47
C THR A 63 -11.95 -10.19 14.18
N SER A 64 -12.30 -10.41 12.92
CA SER A 64 -13.40 -11.30 12.52
C SER A 64 -13.07 -12.79 12.62
N GLY A 65 -11.83 -13.16 12.97
CA GLY A 65 -11.40 -14.55 13.09
C GLY A 65 -11.21 -15.27 11.74
N ALA A 66 -11.02 -14.54 10.64
CA ALA A 66 -10.78 -15.16 9.33
C ALA A 66 -9.47 -15.95 9.33
N ASN A 67 -9.45 -17.10 8.66
CA ASN A 67 -8.23 -17.91 8.54
C ASN A 67 -7.31 -17.31 7.46
N ALA A 68 -6.11 -16.86 7.86
CA ALA A 68 -5.15 -16.20 6.99
C ALA A 68 -4.80 -17.00 5.72
N VAL A 69 -4.57 -18.32 5.85
CA VAL A 69 -4.16 -19.17 4.73
C VAL A 69 -5.31 -19.38 3.75
N ASN A 70 -6.53 -19.64 4.25
CA ASN A 70 -7.71 -19.78 3.40
C ASN A 70 -8.04 -18.48 2.69
N THR A 71 -7.97 -17.34 3.38
CA THR A 71 -8.18 -16.03 2.77
C THR A 71 -7.15 -15.77 1.67
N ALA A 72 -5.86 -16.02 1.93
CA ALA A 72 -4.80 -15.85 0.94
C ALA A 72 -5.01 -16.72 -0.30
N ASN A 73 -5.38 -17.99 -0.11
CA ASN A 73 -5.65 -18.91 -1.23
C ASN A 73 -6.85 -18.45 -2.07
N THR A 74 -7.93 -18.00 -1.43
CA THR A 74 -9.10 -17.44 -2.12
C THR A 74 -8.73 -16.20 -2.93
N MET A 75 -7.98 -15.27 -2.34
CA MET A 75 -7.59 -14.04 -3.01
C MET A 75 -6.58 -14.27 -4.14
N ALA A 76 -5.58 -15.15 -3.93
CA ALA A 76 -4.64 -15.52 -4.97
C ALA A 76 -5.33 -16.24 -6.15
N LYS A 77 -6.31 -17.10 -5.88
CA LYS A 77 -7.15 -17.70 -6.92
C LYS A 77 -7.89 -16.62 -7.71
N TRP A 78 -8.48 -15.64 -7.03
CA TRP A 78 -9.16 -14.52 -7.69
C TRP A 78 -8.22 -13.72 -8.60
N VAL A 79 -7.00 -13.40 -8.14
CA VAL A 79 -5.97 -12.70 -8.92
C VAL A 79 -5.67 -13.46 -10.22
N LYS A 80 -5.42 -14.77 -10.12
CA LYS A 80 -5.12 -15.62 -11.28
C LYS A 80 -6.31 -15.71 -12.24
N SER A 81 -7.50 -16.00 -11.72
CA SER A 81 -8.71 -16.16 -12.53
C SER A 81 -9.16 -14.87 -13.22
N ASN A 82 -8.79 -13.71 -12.69
CA ASN A 82 -9.09 -12.41 -13.29
C ASN A 82 -7.93 -11.82 -14.10
N GLY A 83 -6.83 -12.56 -14.27
CA GLY A 83 -5.69 -12.11 -15.07
C GLY A 83 -5.01 -10.85 -14.52
N ILE A 84 -5.05 -10.63 -13.21
CA ILE A 84 -4.45 -9.46 -12.54
C ILE A 84 -2.95 -9.74 -12.28
N ASP A 85 -2.11 -8.70 -12.25
CA ASP A 85 -0.64 -8.79 -12.16
C ASP A 85 -0.10 -8.93 -10.73
N GLY A 86 -0.97 -8.92 -9.72
CA GLY A 86 -0.55 -8.98 -8.34
C GLY A 86 -1.61 -8.53 -7.34
N ILE A 87 -1.18 -8.30 -6.12
CA ILE A 87 -2.04 -7.90 -5.00
C ILE A 87 -1.30 -6.92 -4.07
N ASP A 88 -1.99 -5.88 -3.61
CA ASP A 88 -1.57 -5.02 -2.52
C ASP A 88 -2.32 -5.44 -1.25
N VAL A 89 -1.63 -5.56 -0.13
CA VAL A 89 -2.23 -5.92 1.15
C VAL A 89 -2.48 -4.66 1.97
N ASP A 90 -3.68 -4.12 1.85
CA ASP A 90 -4.15 -2.93 2.55
C ASP A 90 -4.84 -3.31 3.87
N TYR A 91 -4.08 -3.99 4.74
CA TYR A 91 -4.56 -4.46 6.03
C TYR A 91 -4.71 -3.28 7.00
N GLU A 92 -5.92 -2.99 7.43
CA GLU A 92 -6.24 -1.88 8.33
C GLU A 92 -7.04 -2.32 9.58
N ASP A 93 -6.79 -3.54 10.08
CA ASP A 93 -7.44 -4.05 11.29
C ASP A 93 -6.80 -3.46 12.57
N LEU A 94 -7.07 -2.17 12.81
CA LEU A 94 -6.56 -1.42 13.95
C LEU A 94 -6.96 -2.09 15.28
N THR A 95 -8.15 -2.68 15.35
CA THR A 95 -8.62 -3.39 16.56
C THR A 95 -7.69 -4.55 16.91
N ALA A 96 -7.30 -5.37 15.92
CA ALA A 96 -6.37 -6.46 16.14
C ALA A 96 -4.94 -5.95 16.41
N MET A 97 -4.47 -4.96 15.66
CA MET A 97 -3.11 -4.43 15.81
C MET A 97 -2.91 -3.75 17.18
N ASN A 98 -3.89 -2.95 17.64
CA ASN A 98 -3.83 -2.23 18.91
C ASN A 98 -3.96 -3.14 20.14
N LYS A 99 -4.45 -4.38 19.99
CA LYS A 99 -4.39 -5.37 21.09
C LYS A 99 -2.93 -5.69 21.46
N GLY A 100 -2.01 -5.58 20.50
CA GLY A 100 -0.58 -5.81 20.72
C GLY A 100 -0.28 -7.19 21.30
N ASP A 101 -1.07 -8.20 20.94
CA ASP A 101 -0.96 -9.59 21.41
C ASP A 101 -0.27 -10.52 20.41
N GLY A 102 0.22 -9.99 19.28
CA GLY A 102 0.93 -10.73 18.25
C GLY A 102 0.04 -11.42 17.22
N LYS A 103 -1.29 -11.41 17.38
CA LYS A 103 -2.21 -12.11 16.47
C LYS A 103 -2.30 -11.45 15.10
N ALA A 104 -2.33 -10.11 15.05
CA ALA A 104 -2.34 -9.36 13.80
C ALA A 104 -1.06 -9.65 13.00
N GLU A 105 0.10 -9.58 13.64
CA GLU A 105 1.40 -9.81 13.01
C GLU A 105 1.53 -11.25 12.51
N LYS A 106 1.08 -12.23 13.30
CA LYS A 106 1.04 -13.63 12.87
C LYS A 106 0.11 -13.80 11.67
N TRP A 107 -1.09 -13.25 11.74
CA TRP A 107 -2.09 -13.35 10.67
C TRP A 107 -1.56 -12.78 9.36
N VAL A 108 -1.00 -11.56 9.36
CA VAL A 108 -0.44 -10.93 8.16
C VAL A 108 0.77 -11.71 7.64
N SER A 109 1.62 -12.25 8.51
CA SER A 109 2.77 -13.08 8.12
C SER A 109 2.33 -14.38 7.43
N ASP A 110 1.34 -15.08 8.00
CA ASP A 110 0.80 -16.31 7.43
C ASP A 110 0.10 -16.04 6.10
N PHE A 111 -0.70 -14.97 6.02
CA PHE A 111 -1.39 -14.51 4.82
C PHE A 111 -0.39 -14.22 3.69
N THR A 112 0.66 -13.43 3.98
CA THR A 112 1.71 -13.07 3.01
C THR A 112 2.46 -14.30 2.50
N THR A 113 2.81 -15.22 3.41
CA THR A 113 3.49 -16.47 3.07
C THR A 113 2.63 -17.33 2.15
N ALA A 114 1.34 -17.46 2.46
CA ALA A 114 0.39 -18.23 1.66
C ALA A 114 0.15 -17.59 0.28
N LEU A 115 0.03 -16.26 0.20
CA LEU A 115 -0.05 -15.55 -1.09
C LEU A 115 1.15 -15.88 -1.97
N ARG A 116 2.38 -15.80 -1.44
CA ARG A 116 3.60 -16.05 -2.23
C ARG A 116 3.76 -17.47 -2.74
N LYS A 117 3.16 -18.47 -2.08
CA LYS A 117 3.11 -19.84 -2.62
C LYS A 117 2.35 -19.91 -3.94
N THR A 118 1.32 -19.06 -4.12
CA THR A 118 0.45 -19.07 -5.30
C THR A 118 0.76 -17.95 -6.29
N LEU A 119 1.35 -16.85 -5.81
CA LEU A 119 1.74 -15.65 -6.55
C LEU A 119 3.27 -15.43 -6.42
N PRO A 120 4.10 -16.21 -7.14
CA PRO A 120 5.54 -16.20 -6.98
C PRO A 120 6.16 -14.83 -7.25
N LYS A 121 7.18 -14.49 -6.48
CA LYS A 121 7.97 -13.26 -6.66
C LYS A 121 8.60 -13.22 -8.05
N GLY A 122 8.62 -12.04 -8.66
CA GLY A 122 9.10 -11.83 -10.03
C GLY A 122 8.07 -12.15 -11.12
N GLN A 123 6.99 -12.87 -10.80
CA GLN A 123 5.85 -13.07 -11.71
C GLN A 123 4.65 -12.21 -11.32
N TYR A 124 4.42 -12.04 -10.02
CA TYR A 124 3.35 -11.23 -9.48
C TYR A 124 3.90 -10.18 -8.51
N ILE A 125 3.32 -8.97 -8.58
CA ILE A 125 3.53 -7.94 -7.56
C ILE A 125 2.84 -8.38 -6.27
N LEU A 126 3.55 -8.24 -5.14
CA LEU A 126 2.94 -8.24 -3.80
C LEU A 126 3.49 -7.07 -3.01
N SER A 127 2.67 -6.03 -2.86
CA SER A 127 2.95 -4.88 -2.00
C SER A 127 2.05 -4.91 -0.76
N HIS A 128 2.35 -4.05 0.21
CA HIS A 128 1.50 -3.82 1.38
C HIS A 128 1.28 -2.31 1.55
N ALA A 129 0.17 -1.89 2.13
CA ALA A 129 -0.11 -0.48 2.41
C ALA A 129 -0.24 -0.20 3.93
N PRO A 130 0.84 -0.38 4.73
CA PRO A 130 0.76 -0.16 6.17
C PRO A 130 0.59 1.32 6.52
N LEU A 131 -0.10 1.59 7.64
CA LEU A 131 -0.05 2.88 8.31
C LEU A 131 1.39 3.16 8.79
N ALA A 132 1.91 4.36 8.56
CA ALA A 132 3.28 4.74 8.91
C ALA A 132 3.70 4.42 10.36
N PRO A 133 2.87 4.65 11.41
CA PRO A 133 3.23 4.28 12.77
C PRO A 133 3.57 2.81 12.98
N TRP A 134 2.97 1.89 12.23
CA TRP A 134 3.22 0.46 12.39
C TRP A 134 4.62 0.02 11.95
N LEU A 135 5.37 0.90 11.27
CA LEU A 135 6.75 0.68 10.82
C LEU A 135 7.79 1.20 11.83
N ALA A 136 7.37 1.58 13.04
CA ALA A 136 8.25 1.97 14.15
C ALA A 136 7.79 1.34 15.47
N PRO A 137 8.67 1.11 16.46
CA PRO A 137 8.26 0.66 17.78
C PRO A 137 7.32 1.66 18.47
N ASN A 138 6.23 1.17 19.06
CA ASN A 138 5.28 2.00 19.81
C ASN A 138 4.58 1.17 20.90
N ASN A 139 4.27 1.80 22.03
CA ASN A 139 3.60 1.15 23.16
C ASN A 139 2.17 0.69 22.82
N GLN A 140 1.48 1.38 21.90
CA GLN A 140 0.11 1.06 21.48
C GLN A 140 0.01 -0.30 20.77
N PHE A 141 1.06 -0.71 20.05
CA PHE A 141 1.14 -1.98 19.34
C PHE A 141 2.43 -2.70 19.71
N LYS A 142 2.55 -3.02 21.00
CA LYS A 142 3.74 -3.60 21.67
C LYS A 142 4.27 -4.91 21.06
N ALA A 143 3.46 -5.63 20.27
CA ALA A 143 3.89 -6.82 19.55
C ALA A 143 4.74 -6.52 18.29
N GLY A 144 4.86 -5.23 17.94
CA GLY A 144 5.79 -4.71 16.95
C GLY A 144 5.19 -4.46 15.56
N ALA A 145 3.91 -4.76 15.34
CA ALA A 145 3.18 -4.45 14.12
C ALA A 145 3.98 -4.77 12.84
N TYR A 146 4.13 -3.81 11.93
CA TYR A 146 4.85 -4.02 10.68
C TYR A 146 6.37 -4.13 10.83
N VAL A 147 6.97 -3.69 11.94
CA VAL A 147 8.37 -4.03 12.26
C VAL A 147 8.53 -5.53 12.43
N LYS A 148 7.61 -6.18 13.15
CA LYS A 148 7.60 -7.63 13.34
C LYS A 148 7.22 -8.37 12.05
N ILE A 149 6.23 -7.89 11.30
CA ILE A 149 5.83 -8.48 10.01
C ILE A 149 7.00 -8.42 9.01
N ASN A 150 7.70 -7.28 8.89
CA ASN A 150 8.87 -7.16 8.02
C ASN A 150 9.99 -8.13 8.44
N LYS A 151 10.22 -8.33 9.75
CA LYS A 151 11.18 -9.34 10.22
C LYS A 151 10.78 -10.77 9.80
N ASN A 152 9.49 -11.09 9.86
CA ASN A 152 9.00 -12.43 9.54
C ASN A 152 8.95 -12.71 8.03
N VAL A 153 8.44 -11.76 7.24
CA VAL A 153 8.08 -11.97 5.83
C VAL A 153 8.46 -10.80 4.91
N GLY A 154 9.22 -9.81 5.39
CA GLY A 154 9.60 -8.63 4.61
C GLY A 154 10.38 -8.96 3.33
N SER A 155 11.08 -10.09 3.27
CA SER A 155 11.76 -10.57 2.05
C SER A 155 10.77 -11.00 0.93
N LEU A 156 9.56 -11.40 1.32
CA LEU A 156 8.47 -11.81 0.43
C LEU A 156 7.70 -10.62 -0.15
N ILE A 157 7.76 -9.46 0.51
CA ILE A 157 7.05 -8.24 0.11
C ILE A 157 7.94 -7.44 -0.85
N ASP A 158 7.40 -6.98 -1.97
CA ASP A 158 8.17 -6.22 -2.97
C ASP A 158 8.44 -4.79 -2.47
N TRP A 159 7.42 -4.08 -2.01
CA TRP A 159 7.53 -2.76 -1.37
C TRP A 159 6.33 -2.46 -0.45
N TYR A 160 6.40 -1.33 0.25
CA TYR A 160 5.38 -0.79 1.14
C TYR A 160 4.86 0.55 0.63
N ASN A 161 3.57 0.61 0.27
CA ASN A 161 2.80 1.81 0.02
C ASN A 161 2.44 2.50 1.34
N VAL A 162 3.41 3.11 2.02
CA VAL A 162 3.25 3.58 3.39
C VAL A 162 2.24 4.72 3.46
N GLN A 163 1.16 4.51 4.20
CA GLN A 163 0.11 5.53 4.37
C GLN A 163 0.60 6.59 5.37
N PHE A 164 1.00 7.77 4.87
CA PHE A 164 1.39 8.93 5.66
C PHE A 164 0.23 9.94 5.79
N TYR A 165 -0.94 9.46 6.22
CA TYR A 165 -2.18 10.23 6.35
C TYR A 165 -3.20 9.47 7.21
N ASN A 166 -4.15 10.15 7.85
CA ASN A 166 -5.08 9.62 8.88
C ASN A 166 -4.47 9.35 10.27
N GLN A 167 -3.30 9.93 10.61
CA GLN A 167 -2.66 9.77 11.92
C GLN A 167 -2.45 11.08 12.70
N GLY A 168 -2.93 12.22 12.17
CA GLY A 168 -2.80 13.54 12.79
C GLY A 168 -1.43 14.19 12.62
N ILE A 169 -0.51 13.57 11.87
CA ILE A 169 0.83 14.08 11.55
C ILE A 169 1.16 13.90 10.06
N TYR A 170 2.44 14.03 9.68
CA TYR A 170 2.95 13.93 8.30
C TYR A 170 2.50 15.05 7.36
N THR A 171 2.06 16.20 7.88
CA THR A 171 1.56 17.33 7.07
C THR A 171 2.67 18.31 6.64
N THR A 172 3.91 18.07 7.08
CA THR A 172 5.09 18.88 6.74
C THR A 172 6.20 17.99 6.19
N CYS A 173 7.15 18.55 5.41
CA CYS A 173 8.29 17.76 4.96
C CYS A 173 9.13 17.23 6.12
N GLU A 174 9.26 17.97 7.23
CA GLU A 174 9.97 17.47 8.41
C GLU A 174 9.31 16.22 8.98
N SER A 175 7.99 16.28 9.26
CA SER A 175 7.25 15.16 9.84
C SER A 175 7.14 13.97 8.90
N LEU A 176 7.02 14.22 7.59
CA LEU A 176 6.97 13.17 6.56
C LEU A 176 8.34 12.51 6.32
N ILE A 177 9.41 13.30 6.23
CA ILE A 177 10.70 12.83 5.71
C ILE A 177 11.70 12.49 6.82
N SER A 178 11.88 13.34 7.82
CA SER A 178 13.06 13.27 8.69
C SER A 178 12.79 13.07 10.18
N LYS A 179 11.64 13.52 10.69
CA LYS A 179 11.33 13.47 12.11
C LYS A 179 9.83 13.55 12.36
N SER A 180 9.18 12.42 12.57
CA SER A 180 7.73 12.37 12.78
C SER A 180 7.29 13.02 14.09
N GLY A 181 8.03 12.77 15.18
CA GLY A 181 7.73 13.27 16.52
C GLY A 181 6.31 12.88 17.01
N GLY A 182 5.79 13.67 17.96
CA GLY A 182 4.42 13.54 18.44
C GLY A 182 4.07 12.15 18.99
N ALA A 183 2.90 11.63 18.62
CA ALA A 183 2.38 10.34 19.08
C ALA A 183 3.12 9.12 18.46
N PHE A 184 3.85 9.33 17.36
CA PHE A 184 4.46 8.26 16.59
C PHE A 184 5.93 8.58 16.26
N PRO A 185 6.82 8.74 17.25
CA PRO A 185 8.23 9.01 16.99
C PRO A 185 8.88 7.85 16.21
N GLY A 186 9.78 8.18 15.27
CA GLY A 186 10.52 7.17 14.49
C GLY A 186 9.81 6.68 13.23
N SER A 187 8.63 7.20 12.92
CA SER A 187 7.79 6.74 11.80
C SER A 187 7.88 7.60 10.54
N SER A 188 8.76 8.60 10.48
CA SER A 188 9.02 9.33 9.23
C SER A 188 9.86 8.48 8.25
N LEU A 189 9.84 8.84 6.97
CA LEU A 189 10.46 8.07 5.89
C LEU A 189 11.93 7.67 6.16
N LEU A 190 12.75 8.59 6.69
CA LEU A 190 14.17 8.35 6.96
C LEU A 190 14.44 7.85 8.38
N GLU A 191 13.41 7.76 9.24
CA GLU A 191 13.51 7.11 10.54
C GLU A 191 13.16 5.62 10.46
N ILE A 192 12.14 5.25 9.68
CA ILE A 192 11.68 3.86 9.50
C ILE A 192 12.83 2.86 9.25
N PRO A 193 13.86 3.16 8.42
CA PRO A 193 14.96 2.23 8.19
C PRO A 193 15.77 1.86 9.44
N LYS A 194 15.78 2.70 10.48
CA LYS A 194 16.43 2.39 11.77
C LYS A 194 15.75 1.23 12.49
N HIS A 195 14.57 0.82 12.05
CA HIS A 195 13.79 -0.30 12.59
C HIS A 195 13.88 -1.56 11.73
N GLY A 196 14.77 -1.58 10.72
CA GLY A 196 15.08 -2.76 9.91
C GLY A 196 14.24 -2.91 8.64
N ILE A 197 13.46 -1.90 8.26
CA ILE A 197 12.72 -1.87 6.99
C ILE A 197 13.59 -1.16 5.93
N PRO A 198 13.95 -1.82 4.81
CA PRO A 198 14.82 -1.19 3.81
C PRO A 198 14.21 0.09 3.22
N LEU A 199 14.98 1.18 3.20
CA LEU A 199 14.54 2.47 2.62
C LEU A 199 14.09 2.34 1.16
N SER A 200 14.74 1.44 0.40
CA SER A 200 14.40 1.14 -1.00
C SER A 200 13.02 0.50 -1.20
N LYS A 201 12.38 0.03 -0.13
CA LYS A 201 11.03 -0.54 -0.17
C LYS A 201 9.94 0.45 0.25
N LEU A 202 10.29 1.67 0.67
CA LEU A 202 9.31 2.62 1.20
C LEU A 202 8.80 3.52 0.08
N VAL A 203 7.51 3.47 -0.21
CA VAL A 203 6.80 4.37 -1.12
C VAL A 203 5.99 5.37 -0.27
N ILE A 204 6.03 6.65 -0.61
CA ILE A 204 5.28 7.68 0.11
C ILE A 204 3.82 7.65 -0.35
N GLY A 205 2.91 7.22 0.52
CA GLY A 205 1.46 7.26 0.31
C GLY A 205 0.85 8.57 0.81
N LYS A 206 0.07 9.25 -0.03
CA LYS A 206 -0.65 10.49 0.30
C LYS A 206 -2.07 10.54 -0.26
N PRO A 207 -2.99 11.29 0.37
CA PRO A 207 -4.30 11.48 -0.23
C PRO A 207 -4.19 12.46 -1.41
N ALA A 208 -5.01 12.24 -2.44
CA ALA A 208 -5.03 13.05 -3.65
C ALA A 208 -5.56 14.45 -3.37
N THR A 209 -6.59 14.55 -2.54
CA THR A 209 -7.21 15.78 -2.05
C THR A 209 -7.43 15.73 -0.54
N ALA A 210 -7.79 16.87 0.06
CA ALA A 210 -8.16 16.93 1.47
C ALA A 210 -9.43 16.12 1.81
N ALA A 211 -10.29 15.80 0.84
CA ALA A 211 -11.51 15.03 1.07
C ALA A 211 -11.27 13.51 1.08
N ASP A 212 -10.14 13.05 0.55
CA ASP A 212 -9.83 11.62 0.43
C ASP A 212 -9.28 11.02 1.73
N ALA A 213 -9.01 11.84 2.76
CA ALA A 213 -8.52 11.41 4.06
C ALA A 213 -8.95 12.40 5.16
N SER A 214 -8.99 11.95 6.42
CA SER A 214 -9.29 12.80 7.57
C SER A 214 -8.20 13.84 7.89
N ASN A 215 -6.94 13.55 7.55
CA ASN A 215 -5.79 14.45 7.68
C ASN A 215 -4.60 13.93 6.84
N GLY A 216 -3.51 14.70 6.78
CA GLY A 216 -2.26 14.28 6.12
C GLY A 216 -2.13 14.70 4.65
N PHE A 217 -3.16 15.38 4.10
CA PHE A 217 -3.12 15.97 2.77
C PHE A 217 -2.00 17.02 2.64
N MET A 218 -1.35 17.01 1.48
CA MET A 218 -0.40 18.01 1.04
C MET A 218 -0.73 18.29 -0.43
N THR A 219 -0.69 19.56 -0.84
CA THR A 219 -0.84 19.88 -2.27
C THR A 219 0.26 19.18 -3.09
N PRO A 220 0.03 18.87 -4.38
CA PRO A 220 1.07 18.25 -5.20
C PRO A 220 2.39 19.02 -5.21
N ALA A 221 2.35 20.37 -5.24
CA ALA A 221 3.55 21.20 -5.20
C ALA A 221 4.31 21.11 -3.85
N THR A 222 3.59 21.08 -2.73
CA THR A 222 4.23 20.89 -1.42
C THR A 222 4.81 19.48 -1.30
N LEU A 223 4.09 18.46 -1.77
CA LEU A 223 4.59 17.08 -1.78
C LEU A 223 5.85 16.93 -2.65
N ALA A 224 5.88 17.56 -3.82
CA ALA A 224 7.05 17.60 -4.70
C ALA A 224 8.30 18.15 -4.00
N SER A 225 8.13 19.21 -3.22
CA SER A 225 9.22 19.78 -2.42
C SER A 225 9.77 18.77 -1.40
N CYS A 226 8.89 17.98 -0.75
CA CYS A 226 9.33 16.93 0.18
C CYS A 226 9.98 15.75 -0.54
N VAL A 227 9.47 15.36 -1.72
CA VAL A 227 10.04 14.31 -2.57
C VAL A 227 11.46 14.69 -3.00
N ASN A 228 11.68 15.92 -3.44
CA ASN A 228 13.02 16.41 -3.80
C ASN A 228 13.97 16.35 -2.59
N GLN A 229 13.52 16.74 -1.39
CA GLN A 229 14.33 16.63 -0.17
C GLN A 229 14.68 15.17 0.19
N ALA A 230 13.72 14.25 0.04
CA ALA A 230 13.92 12.83 0.29
C ALA A 230 14.91 12.23 -0.72
N HIS A 231 14.76 12.57 -2.00
CA HIS A 231 15.62 12.12 -3.08
C HIS A 231 17.05 12.61 -2.92
N ALA A 232 17.25 13.88 -2.53
CA ALA A 232 18.56 14.43 -2.17
C ALA A 232 19.23 13.69 -0.99
N LYS A 233 18.44 13.02 -0.14
CA LYS A 233 18.90 12.18 0.98
C LYS A 233 19.01 10.69 0.60
N GLY A 234 18.93 10.35 -0.68
CA GLY A 234 19.18 9.00 -1.21
C GLY A 234 17.96 8.09 -1.31
N TRP A 235 16.76 8.56 -0.97
CA TRP A 235 15.53 7.78 -1.15
C TRP A 235 15.06 7.76 -2.61
N LYS A 236 14.60 6.60 -3.11
CA LYS A 236 14.17 6.41 -4.50
C LYS A 236 12.92 5.53 -4.67
N GLY A 237 12.06 5.49 -3.65
CA GLY A 237 10.94 4.55 -3.60
C GLY A 237 9.73 4.92 -4.48
N GLY A 238 9.44 6.21 -4.66
CA GLY A 238 8.30 6.69 -5.45
C GLY A 238 7.06 7.05 -4.62
N LEU A 239 5.94 7.32 -5.29
CA LEU A 239 4.70 7.80 -4.68
C LEU A 239 3.57 6.79 -4.84
N MET A 240 2.73 6.69 -3.82
CA MET A 240 1.39 6.09 -3.84
C MET A 240 0.37 7.20 -3.53
N VAL A 241 -0.82 7.10 -4.12
CA VAL A 241 -1.86 8.10 -3.91
C VAL A 241 -3.24 7.49 -3.73
N TRP A 242 -3.98 7.98 -2.74
CA TRP A 242 -5.39 7.67 -2.50
C TRP A 242 -6.26 8.93 -2.75
N GLN A 243 -7.02 9.05 -3.83
CA GLN A 243 -7.23 8.06 -4.87
C GLN A 243 -7.54 8.70 -6.23
N TYR A 244 -7.55 7.85 -7.25
CA TYR A 244 -8.19 8.17 -8.52
C TYR A 244 -9.74 8.24 -8.33
N PRO A 245 -10.48 9.17 -8.98
CA PRO A 245 -10.08 10.06 -10.08
C PRO A 245 -9.39 11.36 -9.68
N HIS A 246 -9.28 11.66 -8.39
CA HIS A 246 -8.71 12.93 -7.94
C HIS A 246 -7.19 13.03 -8.17
N ALA A 247 -6.49 11.89 -8.30
CA ALA A 247 -5.08 11.80 -8.67
C ALA A 247 -4.90 11.33 -10.12
N ASP A 248 -5.04 12.25 -11.06
CA ASP A 248 -4.83 11.99 -12.49
C ASP A 248 -3.37 12.20 -12.94
N ALA A 249 -3.13 12.20 -14.25
CA ALA A 249 -1.81 12.42 -14.81
C ALA A 249 -1.21 13.80 -14.45
N SER A 250 -2.04 14.82 -14.26
CA SER A 250 -1.59 16.16 -13.85
C SER A 250 -1.13 16.18 -12.39
N TRP A 251 -1.82 15.41 -11.54
CA TRP A 251 -1.46 15.23 -10.14
C TRP A 251 -0.08 14.61 -10.01
N ILE A 252 0.16 13.46 -10.64
CA ILE A 252 1.45 12.76 -10.50
C ILE A 252 2.60 13.53 -11.16
N LYS A 253 2.34 14.20 -12.29
CA LYS A 253 3.33 15.08 -12.94
C LYS A 253 3.81 16.18 -11.99
N SER A 254 2.90 16.72 -11.18
CA SER A 254 3.23 17.76 -10.20
C SER A 254 3.88 17.16 -8.95
N ALA A 255 3.30 16.10 -8.39
CA ALA A 255 3.70 15.54 -7.09
C ALA A 255 5.07 14.86 -7.09
N LYS A 256 5.49 14.24 -8.21
CA LYS A 256 6.77 13.52 -8.30
C LYS A 256 8.01 14.43 -8.24
N GLY A 257 7.83 15.74 -8.34
CA GLY A 257 8.92 16.70 -8.37
C GLY A 257 9.87 16.45 -9.55
N GLU A 258 11.16 16.68 -9.32
CA GLU A 258 12.23 16.49 -10.31
C GLU A 258 12.96 15.15 -10.09
N ALA A 259 12.52 14.35 -9.12
CA ALA A 259 13.22 13.16 -8.65
C ALA A 259 13.14 11.96 -9.60
N PHE A 260 12.11 11.88 -10.46
CA PHE A 260 11.83 10.73 -11.34
C PHE A 260 11.20 11.16 -12.67
#